data_AF-A0ABD3LX97-F1
#
_entry.id   AF-A0ABD3LX97-F1
#
_cell.length_a   1.000
_cell.length_b   1.000
_cell.length_c   1.000
_cell.angle_alpha   90.00
_cell.angle_beta   90.00
_cell.angle_gamma   90.00
#
_symmetry.space_group_name_H-M   'P 1'
#
loop_
_entity.id
_entity.type
_entity.pdbx_description
1 polymer ?
#
loop_
_entity_poly.entity_id
_entity_poly.type
_entity_poly.pdbx_seq_one_letter_code
_entity_poly.pdbx_strand_id
1 'polypeptide(L)'
;MSAVESGAAQPIKKYQTYHVAVDPAQNDKSKELKLLSMKRPHMRAFHCSWICFFIAFFIWFAIAPLMPEVQISLDLSKQQIWTSNIIAVAGTIFLRFLLGPLCDKYGARLLMGGMMMFASIPCACTGLANNAASLYVIRFFIGFAGASFVMCQYWTSSMFTKEIVGTANAIAGGWGNLGGGVTQLVMGSLLFPLFKRGMSADRAWRTINLVPASIAFTAGIITILISDDAPKGNYKEMKKNGTMAEVSATASFRTGAVNLNTWIMAFNYACSFGVELTMFHAAALYFHDKFELSTENAAAISSIFGWMNLFSRALGGWVSDKANAKMGMRGRLAWQTFLLLGDGILVIVFGYTTSLGLAIFVMTIFGLFVQAANGSCYGIVPYINQSVTGSISGIVGAGGSIGAVGFGLGFRQLEELDAIILMGAVVILSGISCFFISIKGHRGLTFGKDSPEVEAAWKKKESASPAVGTLSVPEPDAEAAKDVERDTDHISEAEERAQ
;
A
#
# COMPACT_ATOMS: atom_id res chain seq x y z
N MET A 1 16.93 -43.96 -40.37
CA MET A 1 16.15 -43.58 -39.17
C MET A 1 16.62 -42.20 -38.73
N SER A 2 15.96 -41.15 -39.22
CA SER A 2 16.21 -39.78 -38.74
C SER A 2 15.40 -39.57 -37.47
N ALA A 3 16.09 -39.29 -36.36
CA ALA A 3 15.44 -38.86 -35.14
C ALA A 3 14.86 -37.46 -35.37
N VAL A 4 13.53 -37.37 -35.39
CA VAL A 4 12.80 -36.11 -35.28
C VAL A 4 13.00 -35.64 -33.85
N GLU A 5 13.89 -34.67 -33.66
CA GLU A 5 13.93 -33.88 -32.43
C GLU A 5 12.57 -33.24 -32.25
N SER A 6 11.84 -33.68 -31.22
CA SER A 6 10.62 -33.04 -30.78
C SER A 6 10.97 -31.64 -30.30
N GLY A 7 10.80 -30.66 -31.20
CA GLY A 7 10.88 -29.23 -30.90
C GLY A 7 9.81 -28.86 -29.88
N ALA A 8 10.09 -29.10 -28.60
CA ALA A 8 9.37 -28.45 -27.52
C ALA A 8 9.67 -26.96 -27.64
N ALA A 9 8.70 -26.21 -28.18
CA ALA A 9 8.79 -24.76 -28.32
C ALA A 9 9.24 -24.17 -26.99
N GLN A 10 10.47 -23.64 -26.94
CA GLN A 10 10.93 -22.94 -25.75
C GLN A 10 9.95 -21.78 -25.48
N PRO A 11 9.43 -21.64 -24.25
CA PRO A 11 8.47 -20.59 -23.95
C PRO A 11 9.13 -19.25 -24.26
N ILE A 12 8.53 -18.49 -25.17
CA ILE A 12 9.05 -17.19 -25.63
C ILE A 12 9.24 -16.30 -24.39
N LYS A 13 10.49 -16.10 -23.99
CA LYS A 13 10.87 -15.17 -22.91
C LYS A 13 11.18 -13.82 -23.52
N LYS A 14 10.51 -12.77 -23.03
CA LYS A 14 10.81 -11.38 -23.43
C LYS A 14 12.25 -10.96 -23.10
N TYR A 15 12.82 -11.52 -22.03
CA TYR A 15 14.17 -11.24 -21.56
C TYR A 15 14.99 -12.53 -21.51
N GLN A 16 16.21 -12.50 -22.05
CA GLN A 16 17.15 -13.63 -21.98
C GLN A 16 17.99 -13.61 -20.71
N THR A 17 18.32 -12.42 -20.20
CA THR A 17 19.06 -12.21 -18.96
C THR A 17 18.33 -11.20 -18.08
N TYR A 18 18.58 -11.27 -16.77
CA TYR A 18 17.99 -10.37 -15.77
C TYR A 18 19.08 -9.72 -14.94
N HIS A 19 18.85 -8.46 -14.51
CA HIS A 19 19.78 -7.73 -13.64
C HIS A 19 19.72 -8.13 -12.17
N VAL A 20 18.78 -9.01 -11.83
CA VAL A 20 18.58 -9.54 -10.49
C VAL A 20 18.68 -11.06 -10.52
N ALA A 21 19.08 -11.66 -9.41
CA ALA A 21 19.03 -13.11 -9.23
C ALA A 21 17.56 -13.57 -9.28
N VAL A 22 17.24 -14.49 -10.20
CA VAL A 22 15.88 -15.01 -10.39
C VAL A 22 15.75 -16.50 -10.05
N ASP A 23 14.52 -16.94 -9.81
CA ASP A 23 14.17 -18.35 -9.66
C ASP A 23 13.33 -18.85 -10.86
N PRO A 24 13.90 -19.66 -11.77
CA PRO A 24 13.17 -20.25 -12.88
C PRO A 24 11.97 -21.11 -12.44
N ALA A 25 12.06 -21.78 -11.30
CA ALA A 25 10.97 -22.61 -10.77
C ALA A 25 9.77 -21.78 -10.29
N GLN A 26 10.00 -20.50 -9.99
CA GLN A 26 8.97 -19.55 -9.58
C GLN A 26 8.65 -18.52 -10.69
N ASN A 27 8.74 -18.92 -11.96
CA ASN A 27 8.45 -18.06 -13.13
C ASN A 27 9.42 -16.87 -13.29
N ASP A 28 10.70 -17.09 -13.08
CA ASP A 28 11.76 -16.07 -13.17
C ASP A 28 11.51 -14.88 -12.22
N LYS A 29 10.88 -15.11 -11.07
CA LYS A 29 10.72 -14.09 -10.02
C LYS A 29 12.05 -13.78 -9.35
N SER A 30 12.23 -12.53 -8.89
CA SER A 30 13.45 -12.08 -8.23
C SER A 30 13.58 -12.64 -6.82
N LYS A 31 14.78 -13.12 -6.48
CA LYS A 31 15.21 -13.58 -5.15
C LYS A 31 15.76 -12.45 -4.28
N GLU A 32 16.02 -11.29 -4.87
CA GLU A 32 16.60 -10.12 -4.20
C GLU A 32 15.81 -8.84 -4.47
N LEU A 33 15.96 -7.84 -3.59
CA LEU A 33 15.33 -6.53 -3.71
C LEU A 33 16.41 -5.44 -3.78
N LYS A 34 16.78 -5.02 -5.00
CA LYS A 34 17.79 -3.98 -5.24
C LYS A 34 17.15 -2.60 -5.34
N LEU A 35 16.87 -1.96 -4.21
CA LEU A 35 16.08 -0.71 -4.11
C LEU A 35 16.59 0.47 -4.95
N LEU A 36 17.88 0.51 -5.31
CA LEU A 36 18.45 1.59 -6.14
C LEU A 36 18.37 1.29 -7.65
N SER A 37 17.96 0.08 -8.03
CA SER A 37 17.86 -0.32 -9.43
C SER A 37 16.49 0.05 -10.01
N MET A 38 16.48 0.70 -11.17
CA MET A 38 15.27 0.98 -11.95
C MET A 38 15.15 0.06 -13.18
N LYS A 39 15.90 -1.04 -13.21
CA LYS A 39 16.01 -1.89 -14.41
C LYS A 39 14.80 -2.82 -14.60
N ARG A 40 14.56 -3.16 -15.87
CA ARG A 40 13.50 -4.10 -16.30
C ARG A 40 13.79 -5.54 -15.90
N PRO A 41 12.76 -6.39 -15.73
CA PRO A 41 11.34 -6.05 -15.51
C PRO A 41 11.01 -5.84 -14.02
N HIS A 42 11.73 -6.49 -13.11
CA HIS A 42 11.36 -6.61 -11.69
C HIS A 42 11.36 -5.29 -10.92
N MET A 43 12.50 -4.61 -10.89
CA MET A 43 12.67 -3.46 -10.01
C MET A 43 11.90 -2.24 -10.53
N ARG A 44 11.83 -2.05 -11.86
CA ARG A 44 11.01 -0.97 -12.41
C ARG A 44 9.52 -1.17 -12.13
N ALA A 45 9.02 -2.41 -12.21
CA ALA A 45 7.65 -2.71 -11.84
C ALA A 45 7.40 -2.46 -10.34
N PHE A 46 8.35 -2.80 -9.48
CA PHE A 46 8.32 -2.44 -8.07
C PHE A 46 8.24 -0.93 -7.85
N HIS A 47 9.07 -0.13 -8.52
CA HIS A 47 9.04 1.33 -8.38
C HIS A 47 7.75 1.94 -8.95
N CYS A 48 7.29 1.48 -10.11
CA CYS A 48 6.02 1.93 -10.68
C CYS A 48 4.83 1.59 -9.76
N SER A 49 4.85 0.41 -9.12
CA SER A 49 3.74 -0.03 -8.27
C SER A 49 3.57 0.86 -7.04
N TRP A 50 4.66 1.11 -6.29
CA TRP A 50 4.55 1.95 -5.09
C TRP A 50 4.43 3.43 -5.42
N ILE A 51 5.05 3.95 -6.50
CA ILE A 51 4.91 5.36 -6.90
C ILE A 51 3.48 5.66 -7.33
N CYS A 52 2.88 4.82 -8.18
CA CYS A 52 1.47 4.99 -8.53
C CYS A 52 0.57 4.87 -7.30
N PHE A 53 0.89 3.94 -6.39
CA PHE A 53 0.12 3.77 -5.16
C PHE A 53 0.24 4.99 -4.22
N PHE A 54 1.43 5.58 -4.13
CA PHE A 54 1.69 6.83 -3.41
C PHE A 54 0.87 7.99 -3.98
N ILE A 55 0.91 8.18 -5.30
CA ILE A 55 0.17 9.25 -5.96
C ILE A 55 -1.34 9.02 -5.82
N ALA A 56 -1.80 7.77 -5.87
CA ALA A 56 -3.19 7.41 -5.63
C ALA A 56 -3.66 7.82 -4.24
N PHE A 57 -2.88 7.52 -3.20
CA PHE A 57 -3.15 7.98 -1.85
C PHE A 57 -3.09 9.51 -1.77
N PHE A 58 -2.18 10.12 -2.53
CA PHE A 58 -2.05 11.55 -2.56
C PHE A 58 -3.34 12.24 -3.01
N ILE A 59 -3.87 11.85 -4.18
CA ILE A 59 -5.14 12.39 -4.69
C ILE A 59 -6.34 11.97 -3.83
N TRP A 60 -6.30 10.79 -3.23
CA TRP A 60 -7.40 10.27 -2.42
C TRP A 60 -7.64 11.11 -1.17
N PHE A 61 -6.55 11.52 -0.50
CA PHE A 61 -6.60 12.29 0.74
C PHE A 61 -6.43 13.80 0.54
N ALA A 62 -6.34 14.29 -0.69
CA ALA A 62 -6.01 15.69 -0.99
C ALA A 62 -6.95 16.71 -0.32
N ILE A 63 -8.21 16.33 -0.09
CA ILE A 63 -9.23 17.15 0.57
C ILE A 63 -9.13 17.10 2.11
N ALA A 64 -8.59 16.02 2.68
CA ALA A 64 -8.58 15.80 4.13
C ALA A 64 -7.90 16.94 4.94
N PRO A 65 -6.69 17.42 4.60
CA PRO A 65 -6.08 18.55 5.32
C PRO A 65 -6.83 19.87 5.12
N LEU A 66 -7.64 19.98 4.08
CA LEU A 66 -8.39 21.19 3.73
C LEU A 66 -9.82 21.16 4.28
N MET A 67 -10.21 20.09 4.98
CA MET A 67 -11.58 19.91 5.46
C MET A 67 -12.09 21.08 6.33
N PRO A 68 -11.29 21.73 7.20
CA PRO A 68 -11.74 22.91 7.93
C PRO A 68 -12.23 24.04 7.01
N GLU A 69 -11.53 24.28 5.90
CA GLU A 69 -11.85 25.33 4.93
C GLU A 69 -13.05 24.95 4.05
N VAL A 70 -13.13 23.67 3.67
CA VAL A 70 -14.26 23.11 2.92
C VAL A 70 -15.54 23.16 3.76
N GLN A 71 -15.44 22.88 5.06
CA GLN A 71 -16.54 22.95 6.01
C GLN A 71 -17.12 24.36 6.06
N ILE A 72 -16.26 25.38 6.21
CA ILE A 72 -16.69 26.79 6.23
C ILE A 72 -17.30 27.18 4.88
N SER A 73 -16.64 26.82 3.77
CA SER A 73 -17.04 27.26 2.42
C SER A 73 -18.37 26.64 1.96
N LEU A 74 -18.69 25.43 2.41
CA LEU A 74 -19.90 24.70 2.01
C LEU A 74 -20.96 24.61 3.13
N ASP A 75 -20.72 25.27 4.27
CA ASP A 75 -21.56 25.24 5.47
C ASP A 75 -21.93 23.80 5.91
N LEU A 76 -20.91 22.96 6.07
CA LEU A 76 -21.11 21.54 6.38
C LEU A 76 -21.30 21.28 7.87
N SER A 77 -22.29 20.46 8.20
CA SER A 77 -22.40 19.90 9.54
C SER A 77 -21.35 18.80 9.79
N LYS A 78 -21.03 18.52 11.05
CA LYS A 78 -20.13 17.41 11.44
C LYS A 78 -20.60 16.07 10.87
N GLN A 79 -21.91 15.81 10.87
CA GLN A 79 -22.48 14.60 10.26
C GLN A 79 -22.28 14.55 8.75
N GLN A 80 -22.36 15.69 8.06
CA GLN A 80 -22.11 15.76 6.63
C GLN A 80 -20.64 15.52 6.30
N ILE A 81 -19.71 15.99 7.13
CA ILE A 81 -18.26 15.71 6.99
C ILE A 81 -17.98 14.22 7.18
N TRP A 82 -18.54 13.59 8.22
CA TRP A 82 -18.36 12.14 8.40
C TRP A 82 -19.01 11.33 7.27
N THR A 83 -20.17 11.76 6.78
CA THR A 83 -20.79 11.15 5.59
C THR A 83 -19.89 11.29 4.36
N SER A 84 -19.29 12.46 4.17
CA SER A 84 -18.30 12.74 3.11
C SER A 84 -17.06 11.84 3.21
N ASN A 85 -16.56 11.60 4.43
CA ASN A 85 -15.44 10.70 4.70
C ASN A 85 -15.80 9.23 4.44
N ILE A 86 -16.97 8.78 4.89
CA ILE A 86 -17.48 7.42 4.62
C ILE A 86 -17.61 7.18 3.12
N ILE A 87 -18.23 8.12 2.39
CA ILE A 87 -18.45 8.00 0.95
C ILE A 87 -17.12 7.98 0.18
N ALA A 88 -16.10 8.73 0.64
CA ALA A 88 -14.76 8.71 0.07
C ALA A 88 -14.08 7.33 0.11
N VAL A 89 -14.51 6.45 1.00
CA VAL A 89 -13.94 5.10 1.15
C VAL A 89 -14.89 4.02 0.61
N ALA A 90 -16.19 4.29 0.56
CA ALA A 90 -17.20 3.32 0.12
C ALA A 90 -16.95 2.80 -1.31
N GLY A 91 -16.62 3.70 -2.25
CA GLY A 91 -16.31 3.33 -3.64
C GLY A 91 -15.11 2.38 -3.75
N THR A 92 -14.13 2.52 -2.85
CA THR A 92 -12.96 1.66 -2.78
C THR A 92 -13.32 0.20 -2.49
N ILE A 93 -14.31 -0.07 -1.63
CA ILE A 93 -14.68 -1.41 -1.20
C ILE A 93 -15.06 -2.27 -2.42
N PHE A 94 -15.99 -1.76 -3.23
CA PHE A 94 -16.45 -2.44 -4.44
C PHE A 94 -15.31 -2.71 -5.42
N LEU A 95 -14.48 -1.70 -5.67
CA LEU A 95 -13.39 -1.83 -6.62
C LEU A 95 -12.27 -2.76 -6.14
N ARG A 96 -12.03 -2.89 -4.83
CA ARG A 96 -11.04 -3.85 -4.32
C ARG A 96 -11.47 -5.30 -4.57
N PHE A 97 -12.77 -5.61 -4.45
CA PHE A 97 -13.31 -6.92 -4.83
C PHE A 97 -13.26 -7.17 -6.34
N LEU A 98 -13.48 -6.13 -7.16
CA LEU A 98 -13.47 -6.24 -8.61
C LEU A 98 -12.05 -6.34 -9.18
N LEU A 99 -11.12 -5.49 -8.72
CA LEU A 99 -9.80 -5.35 -9.32
C LEU A 99 -8.85 -6.51 -8.97
N GLY A 100 -9.07 -7.22 -7.86
CA GLY A 100 -8.27 -8.41 -7.54
C GLY A 100 -8.34 -9.47 -8.65
N PRO A 101 -9.54 -9.98 -8.98
CA PRO A 101 -9.74 -10.89 -10.10
C PRO A 101 -9.38 -10.30 -11.47
N LEU A 102 -9.54 -8.98 -11.67
CA LEU A 102 -9.12 -8.33 -12.91
C LEU A 102 -7.59 -8.29 -13.05
N CYS A 103 -6.83 -8.13 -11.96
CA CYS A 103 -5.38 -8.25 -11.97
C CYS A 103 -4.94 -9.65 -12.41
N ASP A 104 -5.60 -10.70 -11.91
CA ASP A 104 -5.35 -12.09 -12.33
C ASP A 104 -5.56 -12.27 -13.84
N LYS A 105 -6.50 -11.52 -14.44
CA LYS A 105 -6.85 -11.64 -15.86
C LYS A 105 -6.03 -10.71 -16.78
N TYR A 106 -5.80 -9.46 -16.41
CA TYR A 106 -5.27 -8.42 -17.29
C TYR A 106 -3.86 -7.95 -16.91
N GLY A 107 -3.36 -8.32 -15.74
CA GLY A 107 -2.12 -7.79 -15.18
C GLY A 107 -2.34 -6.44 -14.49
N ALA A 108 -1.41 -6.05 -13.60
CA ALA A 108 -1.54 -4.84 -12.81
C ALA A 108 -1.20 -3.56 -13.59
N ARG A 109 -0.35 -3.61 -14.63
CA ARG A 109 0.17 -2.40 -15.29
C ARG A 109 -0.92 -1.55 -15.93
N LEU A 110 -1.76 -2.19 -16.74
CA LEU A 110 -2.83 -1.52 -17.47
C LEU A 110 -3.92 -1.00 -16.52
N LEU A 111 -4.29 -1.83 -15.54
CA LEU A 111 -5.29 -1.46 -14.54
C LEU A 111 -4.81 -0.30 -13.67
N MET A 112 -3.54 -0.32 -13.23
CA MET A 112 -2.97 0.75 -12.40
C MET A 112 -2.96 2.08 -13.15
N GLY A 113 -2.43 2.11 -14.38
CA GLY A 113 -2.40 3.33 -15.16
C GLY A 113 -3.80 3.84 -15.52
N GLY A 114 -4.71 2.95 -15.89
CA GLY A 114 -6.12 3.29 -16.14
C GLY A 114 -6.81 3.88 -14.91
N MET A 115 -6.56 3.32 -13.72
CA MET A 115 -7.10 3.83 -12.47
C MET A 115 -6.56 5.22 -12.14
N MET A 116 -5.26 5.48 -12.35
CA MET A 116 -4.66 6.79 -12.09
C MET A 116 -5.24 7.87 -13.01
N MET A 117 -5.37 7.56 -14.30
CA MET A 117 -6.02 8.49 -15.24
C MET A 117 -7.48 8.73 -14.85
N PHE A 118 -8.24 7.68 -14.53
CA PHE A 118 -9.64 7.83 -14.12
C PHE A 118 -9.79 8.66 -12.86
N ALA A 119 -9.06 8.34 -11.78
CA ALA A 119 -9.21 9.00 -10.48
C ALA A 119 -8.66 10.44 -10.46
N SER A 120 -7.78 10.80 -11.41
CA SER A 120 -7.31 12.18 -11.56
C SER A 120 -8.43 13.14 -11.99
N ILE A 121 -9.40 12.68 -12.78
CA ILE A 121 -10.52 13.50 -13.28
C ILE A 121 -11.40 14.02 -12.13
N PRO A 122 -11.98 13.17 -11.26
CA PRO A 122 -12.79 13.67 -10.16
C PRO A 122 -11.94 14.46 -9.14
N CYS A 123 -10.64 14.15 -9.01
CA CYS A 123 -9.72 14.97 -8.21
C CYS A 123 -9.62 16.41 -8.74
N ALA A 124 -9.42 16.59 -10.05
CA ALA A 124 -9.42 17.91 -10.70
C ALA A 124 -10.77 18.64 -10.55
N CYS A 125 -11.88 17.88 -10.55
CA CYS A 125 -13.22 18.43 -10.38
C CYS A 125 -13.58 18.84 -8.94
N THR A 126 -12.69 18.65 -7.95
CA THR A 126 -12.97 18.95 -6.54
C THR A 126 -13.48 20.37 -6.31
N GLY A 127 -12.93 21.36 -7.00
CA GLY A 127 -13.33 22.76 -6.85
C GLY A 127 -14.75 23.09 -7.33
N LEU A 128 -15.40 22.16 -8.04
CA LEU A 128 -16.77 22.30 -8.52
C LEU A 128 -17.82 21.92 -7.45
N ALA A 129 -17.38 21.41 -6.29
CA ALA A 129 -18.28 21.11 -5.18
C ALA A 129 -18.87 22.41 -4.61
N ASN A 130 -20.20 22.51 -4.54
CA ASN A 130 -20.92 23.68 -4.05
C ASN A 130 -21.86 23.37 -2.88
N ASN A 131 -21.99 22.10 -2.50
CA ASN A 131 -22.78 21.64 -1.37
C ASN A 131 -22.36 20.22 -0.99
N ALA A 132 -22.90 19.71 0.13
CA ALA A 132 -22.63 18.36 0.63
C ALA A 132 -22.83 17.27 -0.45
N ALA A 133 -23.93 17.30 -1.21
CA ALA A 133 -24.22 16.27 -2.23
C ALA A 133 -23.18 16.23 -3.35
N SER A 134 -22.79 17.40 -3.89
CA SER A 134 -21.74 17.48 -4.91
C SER A 134 -20.37 17.02 -4.38
N LEU A 135 -20.05 17.32 -3.11
CA LEU A 135 -18.85 16.84 -2.44
C LEU A 135 -18.86 15.31 -2.31
N TYR A 136 -20.01 14.71 -1.97
CA TYR A 136 -20.16 13.26 -1.86
C TYR A 136 -19.90 12.55 -3.18
N VAL A 137 -20.49 13.05 -4.27
CA VAL A 137 -20.31 12.48 -5.61
C VAL A 137 -18.85 12.52 -6.02
N ILE A 138 -18.19 13.67 -5.87
CA ILE A 138 -16.77 13.81 -6.22
C ILE A 138 -15.91 12.85 -5.37
N ARG A 139 -16.13 12.83 -4.06
CA ARG A 139 -15.34 11.98 -3.16
C ARG A 139 -15.56 10.50 -3.38
N PHE A 140 -16.76 10.08 -3.74
CA PHE A 140 -17.05 8.70 -4.12
C PHE A 140 -16.13 8.23 -5.26
N PHE A 141 -16.00 9.05 -6.32
CA PHE A 141 -15.16 8.72 -7.47
C PHE A 141 -13.67 8.89 -7.19
N ILE A 142 -13.25 9.89 -6.41
CA ILE A 142 -11.86 10.00 -5.93
C ILE A 142 -11.48 8.75 -5.12
N GLY A 143 -12.42 8.22 -4.34
CA GLY A 143 -12.25 6.99 -3.56
C GLY A 143 -11.81 5.77 -4.37
N PHE A 144 -12.04 5.78 -5.69
CA PHE A 144 -11.61 4.69 -6.55
C PHE A 144 -10.08 4.56 -6.59
N ALA A 145 -9.36 5.68 -6.39
CA ALA A 145 -7.92 5.68 -6.23
C ALA A 145 -7.45 4.74 -5.12
N GLY A 146 -8.20 4.59 -4.02
CA GLY A 146 -7.87 3.69 -2.92
C GLY A 146 -7.77 2.21 -3.30
N ALA A 147 -8.33 1.81 -4.46
CA ALA A 147 -8.29 0.43 -4.94
C ALA A 147 -6.95 0.09 -5.63
N SER A 148 -6.12 1.09 -5.93
CA SER A 148 -4.73 0.93 -6.40
C SER A 148 -3.85 0.07 -5.50
N PHE A 149 -4.18 -0.03 -4.21
CA PHE A 149 -3.51 -0.93 -3.29
C PHE A 149 -3.48 -2.39 -3.79
N VAL A 150 -4.60 -2.89 -4.30
CA VAL A 150 -4.71 -4.28 -4.77
C VAL A 150 -3.78 -4.51 -5.95
N MET A 151 -3.74 -3.56 -6.88
CA MET A 151 -2.84 -3.59 -8.04
C MET A 151 -1.38 -3.51 -7.60
N CYS A 152 -1.05 -2.66 -6.62
CA CYS A 152 0.30 -2.54 -6.08
C CYS A 152 0.79 -3.85 -5.46
N GLN A 153 -0.01 -4.45 -4.57
CA GLN A 153 0.32 -5.70 -3.89
C GLN A 153 0.41 -6.88 -4.88
N TYR A 154 -0.50 -6.94 -5.85
CA TYR A 154 -0.46 -7.94 -6.90
C TYR A 154 0.80 -7.82 -7.75
N TRP A 155 1.13 -6.60 -8.20
CA TRP A 155 2.26 -6.36 -9.08
C TRP A 155 3.57 -6.76 -8.42
N THR A 156 3.79 -6.35 -7.18
CA THR A 156 4.95 -6.73 -6.39
C THR A 156 4.99 -8.26 -6.17
N SER A 157 3.86 -8.89 -5.82
CA SER A 157 3.78 -10.35 -5.66
C SER A 157 4.04 -11.14 -6.95
N SER A 158 3.79 -10.54 -8.11
CA SER A 158 4.08 -11.14 -9.42
C SER A 158 5.58 -11.11 -9.77
N MET A 159 6.35 -10.20 -9.17
CA MET A 159 7.76 -9.98 -9.47
C MET A 159 8.71 -10.68 -8.49
N PHE A 160 8.35 -10.87 -7.22
CA PHE A 160 9.27 -11.38 -6.20
C PHE A 160 8.91 -12.78 -5.70
N THR A 161 9.94 -13.58 -5.37
CA THR A 161 9.77 -14.96 -4.91
C THR A 161 9.17 -15.04 -3.51
N LYS A 162 8.68 -16.22 -3.12
CA LYS A 162 8.01 -16.44 -1.82
C LYS A 162 8.87 -16.09 -0.62
N GLU A 163 10.19 -16.12 -0.77
CA GLU A 163 11.15 -15.85 0.29
C GLU A 163 11.21 -14.37 0.65
N ILE A 164 11.03 -13.47 -0.32
CA ILE A 164 11.21 -12.02 -0.15
C ILE A 164 9.96 -11.18 -0.48
N VAL A 165 8.89 -11.81 -0.99
CA VAL A 165 7.65 -11.13 -1.37
C VAL A 165 6.98 -10.41 -0.19
N GLY A 166 7.10 -10.94 1.03
CA GLY A 166 6.61 -10.30 2.25
C GLY A 166 7.24 -8.92 2.46
N THR A 167 8.57 -8.86 2.47
CA THR A 167 9.36 -7.62 2.55
C THR A 167 9.03 -6.66 1.42
N ALA A 168 9.01 -7.14 0.17
CA ALA A 168 8.72 -6.29 -0.99
C ALA A 168 7.31 -5.67 -0.90
N ASN A 169 6.30 -6.47 -0.54
CA ASN A 169 4.92 -6.00 -0.34
C ASN A 169 4.80 -5.01 0.82
N ALA A 170 5.52 -5.25 1.91
CA ALA A 170 5.52 -4.37 3.07
C ALA A 170 6.12 -3.00 2.75
N ILE A 171 7.26 -2.96 2.03
CA ILE A 171 7.88 -1.71 1.60
C ILE A 171 7.00 -0.99 0.58
N ALA A 172 6.57 -1.67 -0.49
CA ALA A 172 5.73 -1.05 -1.53
C ALA A 172 4.39 -0.54 -0.97
N GLY A 173 3.78 -1.30 -0.06
CA GLY A 173 2.57 -0.89 0.65
C GLY A 173 2.80 0.28 1.61
N GLY A 174 3.90 0.28 2.35
CA GLY A 174 4.28 1.37 3.26
C GLY A 174 4.55 2.66 2.50
N TRP A 175 5.41 2.61 1.49
CA TRP A 175 5.74 3.78 0.68
C TRP A 175 4.57 4.30 -0.13
N GLY A 176 3.63 3.45 -0.55
CA GLY A 176 2.40 3.98 -1.14
C GLY A 176 1.45 4.61 -0.12
N ASN A 177 1.26 3.99 1.05
CA ASN A 177 0.45 4.60 2.12
C ASN A 177 1.02 5.92 2.65
N LEU A 178 2.35 6.08 2.60
CA LEU A 178 3.04 7.34 2.92
C LEU A 178 2.47 8.53 2.13
N GLY A 179 1.90 8.29 0.95
CA GLY A 179 1.19 9.30 0.17
C GLY A 179 0.14 10.04 0.98
N GLY A 180 -0.62 9.34 1.84
CA GLY A 180 -1.61 9.96 2.72
C GLY A 180 -0.99 10.93 3.74
N GLY A 181 0.16 10.58 4.32
CA GLY A 181 0.90 11.45 5.23
C GLY A 181 1.52 12.66 4.55
N VAL A 182 2.17 12.43 3.39
CA VAL A 182 2.75 13.51 2.59
C VAL A 182 1.68 14.47 2.09
N THR A 183 0.48 13.97 1.80
CA THR A 183 -0.67 14.81 1.42
C THR A 183 -1.02 15.83 2.48
N GLN A 184 -1.06 15.42 3.75
CA GLN A 184 -1.40 16.33 4.85
C GLN A 184 -0.43 17.53 4.84
N LEU A 185 0.87 17.25 4.81
CA LEU A 185 1.91 18.27 4.82
C LEU A 185 1.93 19.11 3.53
N VAL A 186 1.91 18.46 2.37
CA VAL A 186 2.08 19.12 1.08
C VAL A 186 0.82 19.88 0.68
N MET A 187 -0.37 19.31 0.82
CA MET A 187 -1.60 20.01 0.48
C MET A 187 -1.95 21.07 1.53
N GLY A 188 -1.93 20.71 2.81
CA GLY A 188 -2.36 21.59 3.90
C GLY A 188 -1.33 22.66 4.27
N SER A 189 -0.07 22.29 4.47
CA SER A 189 0.95 23.19 5.04
C SER A 189 1.87 23.83 4.01
N LEU A 190 1.88 23.36 2.75
CA LEU A 190 2.71 23.91 1.68
C LEU A 190 1.89 24.54 0.55
N LEU A 191 1.13 23.75 -0.20
CA LEU A 191 0.43 24.22 -1.40
C LEU A 191 -0.73 25.16 -1.05
N PHE A 192 -1.51 24.88 0.00
CA PHE A 192 -2.62 25.74 0.40
C PHE A 192 -2.19 27.16 0.78
N PRO A 193 -1.20 27.39 1.67
CA PRO A 193 -0.73 28.74 1.96
C PRO A 193 -0.08 29.42 0.75
N LEU A 194 0.58 28.67 -0.15
CA LEU A 194 1.11 29.23 -1.40
C LEU A 194 0.00 29.77 -2.31
N PHE A 195 -1.11 29.03 -2.47
CA PHE A 195 -2.26 29.50 -3.24
C PHE A 195 -2.96 30.68 -2.55
N LYS A 196 -3.09 30.65 -1.21
CA LYS A 196 -3.66 31.75 -0.42
C LYS A 196 -2.92 33.09 -0.58
N ARG A 197 -1.65 33.09 -0.99
CA ARG A 197 -0.92 34.34 -1.28
C ARG A 197 -1.48 35.09 -2.50
N GLY A 198 -2.07 34.38 -3.45
CA GLY A 198 -2.59 34.95 -4.71
C GLY A 198 -4.11 34.95 -4.83
N MET A 199 -4.84 34.33 -3.89
CA MET A 199 -6.30 34.19 -3.95
C MET A 199 -6.92 33.97 -2.56
N SER A 200 -8.25 34.11 -2.46
CA SER A 200 -8.99 33.82 -1.22
C SER A 200 -8.87 32.33 -0.82
N ALA A 201 -9.09 32.03 0.47
CA ALA A 201 -9.08 30.65 0.98
C ALA A 201 -10.07 29.75 0.23
N ASP A 202 -11.28 30.24 -0.06
CA ASP A 202 -12.29 29.52 -0.87
C ASP A 202 -11.76 29.17 -2.27
N ARG A 203 -11.15 30.13 -2.97
CA ARG A 203 -10.58 29.86 -4.30
C ARG A 203 -9.35 28.95 -4.24
N ALA A 204 -8.56 29.04 -3.18
CA ALA A 204 -7.36 28.22 -3.00
C ALA A 204 -7.72 26.74 -2.89
N TRP A 205 -8.61 26.33 -1.97
CA TRP A 205 -8.94 24.91 -1.80
C TRP A 205 -9.67 24.33 -3.02
N ARG A 206 -10.40 25.17 -3.77
CA ARG A 206 -11.08 24.75 -5.00
C ARG A 206 -10.11 24.41 -6.13
N THR A 207 -9.01 25.16 -6.26
CA THR A 207 -8.10 25.06 -7.42
C THR A 207 -6.86 24.20 -7.17
N ILE A 208 -6.43 24.07 -5.92
CA ILE A 208 -5.21 23.35 -5.52
C ILE A 208 -5.15 21.90 -6.02
N ASN A 209 -6.29 21.21 -6.11
CA ASN A 209 -6.37 19.80 -6.52
C ASN A 209 -6.04 19.57 -8.01
N LEU A 210 -5.97 20.62 -8.83
CA LEU A 210 -5.50 20.51 -10.22
C LEU A 210 -4.04 20.05 -10.32
N VAL A 211 -3.20 20.43 -9.33
CA VAL A 211 -1.78 20.05 -9.29
C VAL A 211 -1.62 18.53 -9.13
N PRO A 212 -2.12 17.89 -8.06
CA PRO A 212 -1.97 16.45 -7.91
C PRO A 212 -2.75 15.64 -8.95
N ALA A 213 -3.89 16.15 -9.46
CA ALA A 213 -4.59 15.52 -10.57
C ALA A 213 -3.72 15.41 -11.84
N SER A 214 -3.01 16.49 -12.20
CA SER A 214 -2.13 16.51 -13.38
C SER A 214 -0.97 15.52 -13.24
N ILE A 215 -0.40 15.43 -12.02
CA ILE A 215 0.65 14.46 -11.70
C ILE A 215 0.12 13.03 -11.81
N ALA A 216 -1.06 12.74 -11.26
CA ALA A 216 -1.68 11.42 -11.31
C ALA A 216 -1.99 10.96 -12.75
N PHE A 217 -2.58 11.85 -13.56
CA PHE A 217 -2.88 11.55 -14.96
C PHE A 217 -1.62 11.19 -15.73
N THR A 218 -0.57 12.01 -15.59
CA THR A 218 0.72 11.80 -16.27
C THR A 218 1.42 10.52 -15.79
N ALA A 219 1.41 10.25 -14.47
CA ALA A 219 1.99 9.03 -13.90
C ALA A 219 1.30 7.76 -14.43
N GLY A 220 -0.01 7.81 -14.63
CA GLY A 220 -0.79 6.71 -15.23
C GLY A 220 -0.34 6.38 -16.65
N ILE A 221 -0.16 7.40 -17.50
CA ILE A 221 0.37 7.24 -18.86
C ILE A 221 1.78 6.66 -18.83
N ILE A 222 2.68 7.27 -18.06
CA ILE A 222 4.09 6.87 -17.98
C ILE A 222 4.19 5.39 -17.55
N THR A 223 3.44 4.98 -16.54
CA THR A 223 3.50 3.63 -15.99
C THR A 223 3.05 2.57 -17.00
N ILE A 224 2.04 2.88 -17.82
CA ILE A 224 1.61 2.00 -18.93
C ILE A 224 2.74 1.88 -19.96
N LEU A 225 3.39 2.99 -20.33
CA LEU A 225 4.42 3.00 -21.38
C LEU A 225 5.72 2.31 -20.94
N ILE A 226 6.16 2.59 -19.71
CA ILE A 226 7.47 2.14 -19.29
C ILE A 226 7.41 0.70 -18.80
N SER A 227 6.51 0.32 -17.89
CA SER A 227 6.62 -0.90 -17.05
C SER A 227 6.24 -2.24 -17.74
N ASP A 228 6.28 -3.35 -16.99
CA ASP A 228 5.94 -4.72 -17.45
C ASP A 228 4.99 -5.42 -16.46
N ASP A 229 4.09 -6.29 -16.94
CA ASP A 229 3.13 -7.00 -16.07
C ASP A 229 3.76 -8.16 -15.26
N ALA A 230 4.73 -8.88 -15.81
CA ALA A 230 5.42 -10.01 -15.17
C ALA A 230 6.86 -10.15 -15.68
N PRO A 231 7.72 -10.96 -15.00
CA PRO A 231 9.10 -11.18 -15.44
C PRO A 231 9.21 -11.66 -16.88
N LYS A 232 8.31 -12.54 -17.31
CA LYS A 232 8.31 -13.13 -18.66
C LYS A 232 7.70 -12.22 -19.75
N GLY A 233 7.10 -11.10 -19.38
CA GLY A 233 6.50 -10.15 -20.31
C GLY A 233 5.09 -9.69 -19.91
N ASN A 234 4.37 -9.11 -20.87
CA ASN A 234 3.03 -8.58 -20.66
C ASN A 234 1.95 -9.67 -20.80
N TYR A 235 0.86 -9.58 -20.03
CA TYR A 235 -0.16 -10.63 -19.98
C TYR A 235 -0.81 -10.87 -21.34
N LYS A 236 -1.08 -9.80 -22.10
CA LYS A 236 -1.65 -9.87 -23.45
C LYS A 236 -0.78 -10.70 -24.40
N GLU A 237 0.54 -10.55 -24.33
CA GLU A 237 1.51 -11.28 -25.16
C GLU A 237 1.64 -12.74 -24.70
N MET A 238 1.74 -12.96 -23.38
CA MET A 238 1.87 -14.31 -22.80
C MET A 238 0.65 -15.19 -23.10
N LYS A 239 -0.57 -14.62 -23.05
CA LYS A 239 -1.81 -15.32 -23.41
C LYS A 239 -1.87 -15.64 -24.90
N LYS A 240 -1.53 -14.68 -25.76
CA LYS A 240 -1.48 -14.89 -27.21
C LYS A 240 -0.51 -16.00 -27.60
N ASN A 241 0.59 -16.13 -26.86
CA ASN A 241 1.65 -17.10 -27.11
C ASN A 241 1.47 -18.43 -26.34
N GLY A 242 0.35 -18.62 -25.62
CA GLY A 242 0.05 -19.85 -24.88
C GLY A 242 0.93 -20.11 -23.64
N THR A 243 1.76 -19.16 -23.21
CA THR A 243 2.66 -19.32 -22.05
C THR A 243 2.01 -19.00 -20.71
N MET A 244 0.75 -18.56 -20.71
CA MET A 244 -0.08 -18.32 -19.54
C MET A 244 -1.50 -18.84 -19.77
N ALA A 245 -1.99 -19.67 -18.85
CA ALA A 245 -3.36 -20.18 -18.89
C ALA A 245 -4.38 -19.07 -18.63
N GLU A 246 -5.56 -19.19 -19.24
CA GLU A 246 -6.67 -18.29 -18.94
C GLU A 246 -7.21 -18.56 -17.53
N VAL A 247 -7.11 -17.56 -16.65
CA VAL A 247 -7.72 -17.60 -15.32
C VAL A 247 -9.09 -16.94 -15.38
N SER A 248 -10.12 -17.68 -14.96
CA SER A 248 -11.46 -17.12 -14.77
C SER A 248 -11.49 -16.28 -13.49
N ALA A 249 -11.80 -15.00 -13.65
CA ALA A 249 -11.97 -14.05 -12.54
C ALA A 249 -12.98 -14.55 -11.49
N THR A 250 -14.10 -15.13 -11.95
CA THR A 250 -15.16 -15.67 -11.06
C THR A 250 -14.67 -16.87 -10.26
N ALA A 251 -13.88 -17.76 -10.87
CA ALA A 251 -13.33 -18.93 -10.19
C ALA A 251 -12.27 -18.53 -9.15
N SER A 252 -11.42 -17.54 -9.48
CA SER A 252 -10.44 -16.98 -8.54
C SER A 252 -11.14 -16.37 -7.32
N PHE A 253 -12.15 -15.53 -7.55
CA PHE A 253 -12.91 -14.90 -6.48
C PHE A 253 -13.62 -15.92 -5.59
N ARG A 254 -14.33 -16.90 -6.17
CA ARG A 254 -15.03 -17.94 -5.41
C ARG A 254 -14.06 -18.70 -4.49
N THR A 255 -12.89 -19.06 -4.99
CA THR A 255 -11.88 -19.79 -4.21
C THR A 255 -11.33 -18.96 -3.05
N GLY A 256 -11.11 -17.66 -3.25
CA GLY A 256 -10.70 -16.74 -2.19
C GLY A 256 -11.77 -16.54 -1.12
N ALA A 257 -13.03 -16.37 -1.56
CA ALA A 257 -14.16 -16.02 -0.70
C ALA A 257 -14.66 -17.18 0.19
N VAL A 258 -14.50 -18.44 -0.23
CA VAL A 258 -14.90 -19.61 0.59
C VAL A 258 -13.92 -19.93 1.72
N ASN A 259 -12.74 -19.28 1.76
CA ASN A 259 -11.74 -19.52 2.79
C ASN A 259 -11.99 -18.62 4.00
N LEU A 260 -12.33 -19.21 5.15
CA LEU A 260 -12.62 -18.49 6.39
C LEU A 260 -11.43 -17.62 6.87
N ASN A 261 -10.19 -18.09 6.69
CA ASN A 261 -9.01 -17.33 7.09
C ASN A 261 -8.90 -15.99 6.34
N THR A 262 -9.39 -15.94 5.09
CA THR A 262 -9.45 -14.70 4.31
C THR A 262 -10.29 -13.64 5.04
N TRP A 263 -11.43 -14.03 5.62
CA TRP A 263 -12.34 -13.11 6.31
C TRP A 263 -11.83 -12.71 7.69
N ILE A 264 -11.19 -13.62 8.42
CA ILE A 264 -10.52 -13.28 9.69
C ILE A 264 -9.40 -12.25 9.43
N MET A 265 -8.59 -12.46 8.39
CA MET A 265 -7.57 -11.50 8.01
C MET A 265 -8.17 -10.19 7.47
N ALA A 266 -9.31 -10.24 6.77
CA ALA A 266 -10.03 -9.03 6.38
C ALA A 266 -10.52 -8.24 7.60
N PHE A 267 -10.96 -8.91 8.66
CA PHE A 267 -11.35 -8.26 9.92
C PHE A 267 -10.15 -7.67 10.67
N ASN A 268 -9.03 -8.38 10.76
CA ASN A 268 -7.79 -7.82 11.31
C ASN A 268 -7.34 -6.58 10.53
N TYR A 269 -7.38 -6.64 9.20
CA TYR A 269 -7.02 -5.50 8.36
C TYR A 269 -8.05 -4.37 8.40
N ALA A 270 -9.33 -4.67 8.64
CA ALA A 270 -10.36 -3.67 8.97
C ALA A 270 -9.99 -2.88 10.23
N CYS A 271 -9.45 -3.57 11.23
CA CYS A 271 -9.09 -2.96 12.51
C CYS A 271 -7.75 -2.23 12.48
N SER A 272 -6.80 -2.63 11.63
CA SER A 272 -5.55 -1.87 11.49
C SER A 272 -5.64 -0.81 10.40
N PHE A 273 -5.86 -1.19 9.14
CA PHE A 273 -5.89 -0.25 8.03
C PHE A 273 -7.14 0.64 8.04
N GLY A 274 -8.26 0.16 8.60
CA GLY A 274 -9.44 1.00 8.79
C GLY A 274 -9.23 2.11 9.82
N VAL A 275 -8.47 1.86 10.89
CA VAL A 275 -8.02 2.91 11.82
C VAL A 275 -7.12 3.90 11.10
N GLU A 276 -6.16 3.42 10.32
CA GLU A 276 -5.26 4.27 9.52
C GLU A 276 -6.04 5.22 8.59
N LEU A 277 -7.00 4.69 7.83
CA LEU A 277 -7.87 5.46 6.94
C LEU A 277 -8.75 6.47 7.69
N THR A 278 -9.29 6.07 8.84
CA THR A 278 -10.13 6.94 9.67
C THR A 278 -9.32 8.12 10.17
N MET A 279 -8.10 7.86 10.69
CA MET A 279 -7.20 8.91 11.15
C MET A 279 -6.76 9.82 10.01
N PHE A 280 -6.50 9.32 8.79
CA PHE A 280 -6.19 10.18 7.65
C PHE A 280 -7.32 11.18 7.33
N HIS A 281 -8.58 10.81 7.55
CA HIS A 281 -9.72 11.69 7.30
C HIS A 281 -10.04 12.61 8.49
N ALA A 282 -9.78 12.17 9.73
CA ALA A 282 -10.21 12.84 10.93
C ALA A 282 -9.15 13.74 11.58
N ALA A 283 -7.86 13.38 11.48
CA ALA A 283 -6.81 13.97 12.30
C ALA A 283 -6.70 15.50 12.13
N ALA A 284 -6.74 16.01 10.89
CA ALA A 284 -6.58 17.44 10.64
C ALA A 284 -7.73 18.25 11.26
N LEU A 285 -8.97 17.78 11.09
CA LEU A 285 -10.13 18.44 11.68
C LEU A 285 -10.15 18.30 13.21
N TYR A 286 -9.75 17.15 13.74
CA TYR A 286 -9.62 16.93 15.19
C TYR A 286 -8.64 17.93 15.83
N PHE A 287 -7.44 18.09 15.27
CA PHE A 287 -6.44 19.01 15.82
C PHE A 287 -6.83 20.48 15.62
N HIS A 288 -7.51 20.80 14.52
CA HIS A 288 -8.07 22.12 14.27
C HIS A 288 -9.13 22.48 15.33
N ASP A 289 -10.14 21.62 15.52
CA ASP A 289 -11.29 21.92 16.38
C ASP A 289 -10.96 21.80 17.88
N LYS A 290 -10.20 20.78 18.29
CA LYS A 290 -9.94 20.50 19.71
C LYS A 290 -8.87 21.40 20.32
N PHE A 291 -7.89 21.82 19.53
CA PHE A 291 -6.74 22.61 19.99
C PHE A 291 -6.68 24.00 19.33
N GLU A 292 -7.74 24.41 18.62
CA GLU A 292 -7.88 25.72 17.98
C GLU A 292 -6.69 26.07 17.06
N LEU A 293 -6.16 25.06 16.37
CA LEU A 293 -5.01 25.21 15.48
C LEU A 293 -5.46 25.66 14.09
N SER A 294 -4.60 26.43 13.40
CA SER A 294 -4.85 26.74 11.98
C SER A 294 -4.82 25.47 11.11
N THR A 295 -5.51 25.53 9.96
CA THR A 295 -5.53 24.46 8.95
C THR A 295 -4.12 23.95 8.63
N GLU A 296 -3.16 24.86 8.48
CA GLU A 296 -1.76 24.55 8.15
C GLU A 296 -1.05 23.79 9.26
N ASN A 297 -1.23 24.18 10.52
CA ASN A 297 -0.61 23.54 11.69
C ASN A 297 -1.24 22.19 12.01
N ALA A 298 -2.57 22.10 11.93
CA ALA A 298 -3.30 20.85 12.15
C ALA A 298 -2.92 19.80 11.09
N ALA A 299 -2.76 20.21 9.82
CA ALA A 299 -2.28 19.36 8.75
C ALA A 299 -0.82 18.89 8.97
N ALA A 300 0.06 19.79 9.44
CA ALA A 300 1.44 19.44 9.74
C ALA A 300 1.53 18.36 10.84
N ILE A 301 0.77 18.51 11.93
CA ILE A 301 0.71 17.52 13.01
C ILE A 301 0.11 16.20 12.52
N SER A 302 -0.99 16.27 11.76
CA SER A 302 -1.66 15.08 11.21
C SER A 302 -0.77 14.29 10.26
N SER A 303 0.16 14.97 9.58
CA SER A 303 1.13 14.31 8.71
C SER A 303 2.01 13.32 9.47
N ILE A 304 2.37 13.59 10.74
CA ILE A 304 3.26 12.76 11.55
C ILE A 304 2.75 11.32 11.60
N PHE A 305 1.44 11.15 11.80
CA PHE A 305 0.79 9.84 11.79
C PHE A 305 1.00 9.09 10.46
N GLY A 306 0.84 9.79 9.32
CA GLY A 306 1.03 9.20 8.01
C GLY A 306 2.49 8.90 7.66
N TRP A 307 3.42 9.72 8.13
CA TRP A 307 4.86 9.56 7.91
C TRP A 307 5.42 8.28 8.54
N MET A 308 4.78 7.75 9.58
CA MET A 308 5.15 6.46 10.17
C MET A 308 5.09 5.30 9.18
N ASN A 309 4.31 5.41 8.08
CA ASN A 309 4.31 4.42 7.00
C ASN A 309 5.67 4.26 6.29
N LEU A 310 6.57 5.26 6.39
CA LEU A 310 7.88 5.22 5.75
C LEU A 310 8.70 3.99 6.19
N PHE A 311 8.61 3.62 7.47
CA PHE A 311 9.38 2.51 8.03
C PHE A 311 8.53 1.55 8.87
N SER A 312 7.50 2.00 9.58
CA SER A 312 6.80 1.15 10.56
C SER A 312 6.09 -0.03 9.90
N ARG A 313 5.48 0.20 8.74
CA ARG A 313 4.84 -0.88 7.96
C ARG A 313 5.85 -1.93 7.48
N ALA A 314 7.00 -1.48 6.97
CA ALA A 314 8.07 -2.39 6.58
C ALA A 314 8.64 -3.15 7.80
N LEU A 315 8.83 -2.47 8.93
CA LEU A 315 9.31 -3.03 10.18
C LEU A 315 8.34 -4.11 10.71
N GLY A 316 7.04 -3.85 10.71
CA GLY A 316 6.03 -4.83 11.12
C GLY A 316 6.06 -6.11 10.29
N GLY A 317 6.22 -5.98 8.96
CA GLY A 317 6.41 -7.12 8.07
C GLY A 317 7.73 -7.87 8.31
N TRP A 318 8.83 -7.14 8.49
CA TRP A 318 10.15 -7.73 8.74
C TRP A 318 10.23 -8.46 10.09
N VAL A 319 9.66 -7.90 11.16
CA VAL A 319 9.57 -8.59 12.47
C VAL A 319 8.68 -9.82 12.35
N SER A 320 7.58 -9.75 11.57
CA SER A 320 6.74 -10.92 11.26
C SER A 320 7.55 -12.03 10.56
N ASP A 321 8.39 -11.68 9.58
CA ASP A 321 9.26 -12.63 8.88
C ASP A 321 10.31 -13.26 9.82
N LYS A 322 10.91 -12.47 10.72
CA LYS A 322 11.83 -12.98 11.74
C LYS A 322 11.14 -13.89 12.75
N ALA A 323 9.94 -13.53 13.22
CA ALA A 323 9.15 -14.37 14.10
C ALA A 323 8.79 -15.70 13.41
N ASN A 324 8.55 -15.67 12.10
CA ASN A 324 8.32 -16.86 11.28
C ASN A 324 9.56 -17.75 11.17
N ALA A 325 10.74 -17.17 11.04
CA ALA A 325 11.99 -17.92 10.96
C ALA A 325 12.33 -18.66 12.28
N LYS A 326 11.82 -18.18 13.43
CA LYS A 326 12.08 -18.79 14.74
C LYS A 326 10.97 -19.73 15.23
N MET A 327 9.70 -19.45 14.89
CA MET A 327 8.54 -20.15 15.44
C MET A 327 7.51 -20.57 14.38
N GLY A 328 7.86 -20.50 13.09
CA GLY A 328 6.91 -20.74 12.01
C GLY A 328 5.72 -19.77 12.00
N MET A 329 4.58 -20.19 11.46
CA MET A 329 3.39 -19.34 11.33
C MET A 329 2.86 -18.84 12.69
N ARG A 330 3.04 -19.63 13.76
CA ARG A 330 2.71 -19.23 15.13
C ARG A 330 3.39 -17.93 15.53
N GLY A 331 4.64 -17.72 15.12
CA GLY A 331 5.37 -16.47 15.38
C GLY A 331 4.75 -15.25 14.70
N ARG A 332 4.31 -15.40 13.45
CA ARG A 332 3.62 -14.32 12.72
C ARG A 332 2.30 -13.94 13.38
N LEU A 333 1.51 -14.95 13.74
CA LEU A 333 0.21 -14.74 14.38
C LEU A 333 0.36 -14.09 15.76
N ALA A 334 1.36 -14.51 16.55
CA ALA A 334 1.65 -13.91 17.85
C ALA A 334 2.04 -12.43 17.73
N TRP A 335 2.90 -12.12 16.75
CA TRP A 335 3.28 -10.74 16.46
C TRP A 335 2.10 -9.88 16.01
N GLN A 336 1.24 -10.41 15.13
CA GLN A 336 0.01 -9.74 14.70
C GLN A 336 -0.91 -9.45 15.89
N THR A 337 -1.13 -10.43 16.78
CA THR A 337 -1.95 -10.25 17.98
C THR A 337 -1.38 -9.17 18.89
N PHE A 338 -0.07 -9.20 19.16
CA PHE A 338 0.58 -8.19 19.99
C PHE A 338 0.35 -6.77 19.45
N LEU A 339 0.53 -6.58 18.14
CA LEU A 339 0.34 -5.29 17.50
C LEU A 339 -1.11 -4.81 17.59
N LEU A 340 -2.10 -5.66 17.32
CA LEU A 340 -3.52 -5.28 17.39
C LEU A 340 -3.97 -4.97 18.83
N LEU A 341 -3.51 -5.74 19.83
CA LEU A 341 -3.84 -5.44 21.23
C LEU A 341 -3.23 -4.10 21.67
N GLY A 342 -1.97 -3.86 21.33
CA GLY A 342 -1.30 -2.59 21.63
C GLY A 342 -1.95 -1.40 20.93
N ASP A 343 -2.28 -1.54 19.65
CA ASP A 343 -3.00 -0.54 18.85
C ASP A 343 -4.32 -0.14 19.54
N GLY A 344 -5.21 -1.10 19.81
CA GLY A 344 -6.51 -0.78 20.39
C GLY A 344 -6.45 -0.15 21.78
N ILE A 345 -5.49 -0.54 22.63
CA ILE A 345 -5.25 0.13 23.92
C ILE A 345 -4.80 1.58 23.71
N LEU A 346 -3.84 1.80 22.82
CA LEU A 346 -3.28 3.14 22.58
C LEU A 346 -4.28 4.07 21.90
N VAL A 347 -5.18 3.55 21.05
CA VAL A 347 -6.31 4.31 20.50
C VAL A 347 -7.24 4.80 21.61
N ILE A 348 -7.58 3.94 22.59
CA ILE A 348 -8.39 4.35 23.75
C ILE A 348 -7.66 5.43 24.55
N VAL A 349 -6.36 5.24 24.82
CA VAL A 349 -5.53 6.24 25.53
C VAL A 349 -5.53 7.57 24.78
N PHE A 350 -5.46 7.57 23.45
CA PHE A 350 -5.52 8.78 22.63
C PHE A 350 -6.81 9.58 22.87
N GLY A 351 -7.96 8.89 22.99
CA GLY A 351 -9.26 9.54 23.24
C GLY A 351 -9.30 10.38 24.53
N TYR A 352 -8.56 9.95 25.56
CA TYR A 352 -8.48 10.66 26.84
C TYR A 352 -7.39 11.74 26.90
N THR A 353 -6.65 11.97 25.82
CA THR A 353 -5.62 13.03 25.81
C THR A 353 -6.25 14.42 25.82
N THR A 354 -5.75 15.29 26.71
CA THR A 354 -6.23 16.66 26.89
C THR A 354 -5.19 17.72 26.47
N SER A 355 -3.91 17.37 26.48
CA SER A 355 -2.82 18.26 26.07
C SER A 355 -2.37 17.96 24.63
N LEU A 356 -2.06 19.02 23.88
CA LEU A 356 -1.58 18.92 22.49
C LEU A 356 -0.33 18.03 22.39
N GLY A 357 0.66 18.26 23.26
CA GLY A 357 1.90 17.48 23.23
C GLY A 357 1.67 16.00 23.52
N LEU A 358 0.77 15.69 24.47
CA LEU A 358 0.42 14.31 24.79
C LEU A 358 -0.35 13.65 23.65
N ALA A 359 -1.29 14.36 23.02
CA ALA A 359 -2.03 13.86 21.86
C ALA A 359 -1.10 13.51 20.70
N ILE A 360 -0.12 14.36 20.37
CA ILE A 360 0.88 14.11 19.32
C ILE A 360 1.75 12.89 19.68
N PHE A 361 2.22 12.82 20.93
CA PHE A 361 3.07 11.73 21.39
C PHE A 361 2.34 10.38 21.32
N VAL A 362 1.15 10.29 21.90
CA VAL A 362 0.33 9.07 21.87
C VAL A 362 -0.05 8.71 20.43
N MET A 363 -0.40 9.71 19.60
CA MET A 363 -0.70 9.50 18.18
C MET A 363 0.46 8.88 17.41
N THR A 364 1.67 9.35 17.68
CA THR A 364 2.88 8.82 17.04
C THR A 364 3.10 7.37 17.43
N ILE A 365 2.95 7.04 18.73
CA ILE A 365 3.14 5.67 19.22
C ILE A 365 2.07 4.74 18.68
N PHE A 366 0.78 5.08 18.78
CA PHE A 366 -0.26 4.20 18.26
C PHE A 366 -0.19 4.09 16.73
N GLY A 367 0.21 5.14 16.02
CA GLY A 367 0.56 5.08 14.62
C GLY A 367 1.53 3.94 14.34
N LEU A 368 2.69 3.91 15.03
CA LEU A 368 3.67 2.83 14.87
C LEU A 368 3.02 1.44 14.96
N PHE A 369 2.13 1.21 15.91
CA PHE A 369 1.40 -0.05 16.06
C PHE A 369 0.45 -0.32 14.88
N VAL A 370 -0.37 0.66 14.48
CA VAL A 370 -1.30 0.57 13.34
C VAL A 370 -0.56 0.17 12.07
N GLN A 371 0.49 0.91 11.70
CA GLN A 371 1.21 0.65 10.45
C GLN A 371 2.00 -0.66 10.50
N ALA A 372 2.60 -1.01 11.65
CA ALA A 372 3.25 -2.30 11.82
C ALA A 372 2.25 -3.47 11.70
N ALA A 373 1.04 -3.33 12.25
CA ALA A 373 -0.03 -4.32 12.13
C ALA A 373 -0.44 -4.53 10.67
N ASN A 374 -0.45 -3.46 9.87
CA ASN A 374 -0.72 -3.53 8.43
C ASN A 374 0.35 -4.29 7.65
N GLY A 375 1.62 -4.10 8.02
CA GLY A 375 2.76 -4.82 7.44
C GLY A 375 2.73 -6.31 7.80
N SER A 376 2.53 -6.60 9.09
CA SER A 376 2.44 -7.98 9.58
C SER A 376 1.26 -8.73 8.97
N CYS A 377 0.10 -8.08 8.78
CA CYS A 377 -1.06 -8.66 8.10
C CYS A 377 -0.71 -9.14 6.68
N TYR A 378 -0.06 -8.30 5.87
CA TYR A 378 0.34 -8.65 4.50
C TYR A 378 1.55 -9.59 4.44
N GLY A 379 2.23 -9.84 5.57
CA GLY A 379 3.16 -10.96 5.73
C GLY A 379 2.45 -12.32 5.87
N ILE A 380 1.18 -12.35 6.31
CA ILE A 380 0.39 -13.57 6.52
C ILE A 380 -0.47 -13.89 5.27
N VAL A 381 -1.08 -12.86 4.66
CA VAL A 381 -2.04 -13.00 3.54
C VAL A 381 -1.59 -13.94 2.40
N PRO A 382 -0.34 -13.88 1.89
CA PRO A 382 0.11 -14.74 0.81
C PRO A 382 0.13 -16.25 1.15
N TYR A 383 0.13 -16.60 2.44
CA TYR A 383 0.17 -18.00 2.90
C TYR A 383 -1.21 -18.65 3.00
N ILE A 384 -2.30 -17.87 2.87
CA ILE A 384 -3.67 -18.41 2.98
C ILE A 384 -4.02 -19.30 1.77
N ASN A 385 -3.78 -18.81 0.55
CA ASN A 385 -3.87 -19.59 -0.68
C ASN A 385 -3.03 -18.94 -1.79
N GLN A 386 -2.02 -19.66 -2.28
CA GLN A 386 -1.07 -19.18 -3.28
C GLN A 386 -1.63 -19.15 -4.71
N SER A 387 -2.67 -19.95 -4.99
CA SER A 387 -3.27 -20.04 -6.33
C SER A 387 -4.15 -18.83 -6.67
N VAL A 388 -4.64 -18.10 -5.65
CA VAL A 388 -5.61 -17.01 -5.79
C VAL A 388 -5.24 -15.81 -4.92
N THR A 389 -3.94 -15.48 -4.85
CA THR A 389 -3.43 -14.39 -4.01
C THR A 389 -4.06 -13.04 -4.37
N GLY A 390 -4.32 -12.75 -5.65
CA GLY A 390 -5.00 -11.51 -6.07
C GLY A 390 -6.39 -11.35 -5.46
N SER A 391 -7.21 -12.40 -5.51
CA SER A 391 -8.54 -12.42 -4.90
C SER A 391 -8.50 -12.28 -3.38
N ILE A 392 -7.59 -12.98 -2.69
CA ILE A 392 -7.45 -12.88 -1.23
C ILE A 392 -6.98 -11.48 -0.82
N SER A 393 -5.97 -10.93 -1.50
CA SER A 393 -5.53 -9.54 -1.26
C SER A 393 -6.63 -8.53 -1.55
N GLY A 394 -7.48 -8.78 -2.55
CA GLY A 394 -8.68 -7.98 -2.82
C GLY A 394 -9.66 -7.98 -1.66
N ILE A 395 -10.02 -9.16 -1.14
CA ILE A 395 -10.97 -9.31 -0.01
C ILE A 395 -10.39 -8.72 1.28
N VAL A 396 -9.16 -9.07 1.63
CA VAL A 396 -8.50 -8.55 2.84
C VAL A 396 -8.31 -7.03 2.74
N GLY A 397 -7.88 -6.55 1.57
CA GLY A 397 -7.81 -5.13 1.27
C GLY A 397 -9.16 -4.44 1.44
N ALA A 398 -10.24 -4.99 0.90
CA ALA A 398 -11.59 -4.43 1.07
C ALA A 398 -12.00 -4.34 2.56
N GLY A 399 -11.59 -5.31 3.39
CA GLY A 399 -11.76 -5.29 4.84
C GLY A 399 -11.28 -3.98 5.49
N GLY A 400 -10.10 -3.50 5.11
CA GLY A 400 -9.57 -2.22 5.57
C GLY A 400 -10.48 -1.02 5.27
N SER A 401 -11.04 -0.95 4.05
CA SER A 401 -11.99 0.09 3.68
C SER A 401 -13.35 -0.07 4.39
N ILE A 402 -13.80 -1.30 4.62
CA ILE A 402 -15.00 -1.59 5.42
C ILE A 402 -14.82 -1.13 6.86
N GLY A 403 -13.64 -1.36 7.46
CA GLY A 403 -13.31 -0.88 8.80
C GLY A 403 -13.43 0.64 8.92
N ALA A 404 -12.86 1.38 7.96
CA ALA A 404 -12.97 2.85 7.94
C ALA A 404 -14.41 3.35 7.80
N VAL A 405 -15.24 2.66 7.00
CA VAL A 405 -16.69 2.97 6.91
C VAL A 405 -17.37 2.69 8.25
N GLY A 406 -17.07 1.56 8.90
CA GLY A 406 -17.63 1.19 10.20
C GLY A 406 -17.25 2.18 11.30
N PHE A 407 -15.98 2.52 11.43
CA PHE A 407 -15.52 3.52 12.39
C PHE A 407 -16.06 4.91 12.07
N GLY A 408 -16.06 5.30 10.79
CA GLY A 408 -16.66 6.56 10.34
C GLY A 408 -18.15 6.68 10.68
N LEU A 409 -18.92 5.58 10.59
CA LEU A 409 -20.31 5.55 11.06
C LEU A 409 -20.39 5.73 12.58
N GLY A 410 -19.45 5.16 13.34
CA GLY A 410 -19.30 5.41 14.77
C GLY A 410 -19.14 6.89 15.07
N PHE A 411 -18.15 7.55 14.47
CA PHE A 411 -17.93 9.00 14.65
C PHE A 411 -19.05 9.89 14.10
N ARG A 412 -19.84 9.41 13.14
CA ARG A 412 -21.02 10.14 12.65
C ARG A 412 -22.15 10.16 13.68
N GLN A 413 -22.33 9.06 14.43
CA GLN A 413 -23.52 8.81 15.26
C GLN A 413 -23.27 8.98 16.76
N LEU A 414 -22.02 8.81 17.20
CA LEU A 414 -21.62 8.88 18.60
C LEU A 414 -20.84 10.17 18.87
N GLU A 415 -20.69 10.50 20.15
CA GLU A 415 -19.72 11.50 20.56
C GLU A 415 -18.30 11.03 20.24
N GLU A 416 -17.38 11.98 20.09
CA GLU A 416 -16.02 11.71 19.63
C GLU A 416 -15.28 10.70 20.53
N LEU A 417 -15.40 10.86 21.86
CA LEU A 417 -14.77 9.95 22.81
C LEU A 417 -15.34 8.52 22.70
N ASP A 418 -16.67 8.39 22.64
CA ASP A 418 -17.33 7.09 22.52
C ASP A 418 -16.97 6.38 21.22
N ALA A 419 -16.85 7.14 20.12
CA ALA A 419 -16.41 6.60 18.83
C ALA A 419 -14.95 6.11 18.88
N ILE A 420 -14.05 6.85 19.55
CA ILE A 420 -12.65 6.42 19.76
C ILE A 420 -12.58 5.16 20.63
N ILE A 421 -13.35 5.10 21.71
CA ILE A 421 -13.41 3.94 22.60
C ILE A 421 -13.94 2.71 21.85
N LEU A 422 -15.02 2.87 21.09
CA LEU A 422 -15.58 1.81 20.23
C LEU A 422 -14.52 1.29 19.26
N MET A 423 -13.82 2.21 18.57
CA MET A 423 -12.77 1.85 17.63
C MET A 423 -11.68 1.02 18.30
N GLY A 424 -11.12 1.48 19.42
CA GLY A 424 -10.08 0.74 20.15
C GLY A 424 -10.55 -0.62 20.71
N ALA A 425 -11.79 -0.70 21.20
CA ALA A 425 -12.37 -1.95 21.69
C ALA A 425 -12.52 -3.00 20.58
N VAL A 426 -13.00 -2.59 19.40
CA VAL A 426 -13.11 -3.46 18.22
C VAL A 426 -11.73 -3.94 17.75
N VAL A 427 -10.72 -3.06 17.81
CA VAL A 427 -9.34 -3.41 17.47
C VAL A 427 -8.79 -4.48 18.43
N ILE A 428 -9.02 -4.35 19.74
CA ILE A 428 -8.63 -5.37 20.73
C ILE A 428 -9.30 -6.72 20.42
N LEU A 429 -10.60 -6.71 20.11
CA LEU A 429 -11.34 -7.91 19.72
C LEU A 429 -10.76 -8.57 18.47
N SER A 430 -10.28 -7.78 17.50
CA SER A 430 -9.61 -8.32 16.30
C SER A 430 -8.32 -9.06 16.65
N GLY A 431 -7.54 -8.57 17.61
CA GLY A 431 -6.33 -9.26 18.10
C GLY A 431 -6.62 -10.67 18.64
N ILE A 432 -7.79 -10.86 19.28
CA ILE A 432 -8.27 -12.16 19.76
C ILE A 432 -8.67 -13.06 18.58
N SER A 433 -9.15 -12.50 17.48
CA SER A 433 -9.57 -13.28 16.31
C SER A 433 -8.40 -14.09 15.68
N CYS A 434 -7.16 -13.63 15.86
CA CYS A 434 -5.96 -14.36 15.43
C CYS A 434 -5.84 -15.78 16.01
N PHE A 435 -6.43 -16.04 17.17
CA PHE A 435 -6.41 -17.37 17.80
C PHE A 435 -7.23 -18.41 17.01
N PHE A 436 -8.10 -17.97 16.09
CA PHE A 436 -8.93 -18.83 15.26
C PHE A 436 -8.36 -19.04 13.84
N ILE A 437 -7.23 -18.41 13.51
CA ILE A 437 -6.60 -18.57 12.19
C ILE A 437 -5.95 -19.95 12.11
N SER A 438 -6.32 -20.72 11.08
CA SER A 438 -5.83 -22.06 10.81
C SER A 438 -5.47 -22.22 9.34
N ILE A 439 -4.18 -22.09 9.05
CA ILE A 439 -3.63 -22.24 7.69
C ILE A 439 -3.18 -23.69 7.51
N LYS A 440 -3.64 -24.35 6.44
CA LYS A 440 -3.29 -25.75 6.16
C LYS A 440 -1.77 -25.94 6.11
N GLY A 441 -1.27 -26.96 6.81
CA GLY A 441 0.15 -27.31 6.86
C GLY A 441 1.00 -26.49 7.84
N HIS A 442 0.41 -25.49 8.51
CA HIS A 442 1.08 -24.61 9.47
C HIS A 442 0.44 -24.71 10.86
N ARG A 443 1.26 -24.61 11.91
CA ARG A 443 0.81 -24.50 13.30
C ARG A 443 0.26 -23.10 13.58
N GLY A 444 -0.98 -23.02 14.07
CA GLY A 444 -1.60 -21.79 14.56
C GLY A 444 -1.15 -21.41 15.98
N LEU A 445 -1.82 -20.43 16.59
CA LEU A 445 -1.54 -20.03 17.98
C LEU A 445 -1.94 -21.10 19.00
N THR A 446 -3.06 -21.77 18.75
CA THR A 446 -3.74 -22.70 19.66
C THR A 446 -3.74 -24.12 19.12
N PHE A 447 -4.01 -24.28 17.83
CA PHE A 447 -4.24 -25.58 17.19
C PHE A 447 -3.29 -25.84 16.01
N GLY A 448 -3.12 -27.11 15.67
CA GLY A 448 -2.35 -27.58 14.52
C GLY A 448 -0.92 -28.03 14.83
N LYS A 449 -0.33 -28.76 13.88
CA LYS A 449 1.08 -29.13 13.85
C LYS A 449 1.66 -28.65 12.53
N ASP A 450 2.91 -28.22 12.55
CA ASP A 450 3.62 -27.92 11.30
C ASP A 450 3.80 -29.24 10.52
N SER A 451 3.56 -29.19 9.22
CA SER A 451 3.90 -30.31 8.35
C SER A 451 5.43 -30.48 8.28
N PRO A 452 5.96 -31.70 8.08
CA PRO A 452 7.41 -31.93 8.03
C PRO A 452 8.12 -31.07 6.99
N GLU A 453 7.47 -30.83 5.85
CA GLU A 453 7.96 -29.97 4.77
C GLU A 453 8.08 -28.50 5.21
N VAL A 454 7.05 -27.99 5.90
CA VAL A 454 7.04 -26.62 6.45
C VAL A 454 8.09 -26.48 7.54
N GLU A 455 8.19 -27.46 8.44
CA GLU A 455 9.14 -27.47 9.53
C GLU A 455 10.59 -27.49 9.02
N ALA A 456 10.89 -28.34 8.03
CA ALA A 456 12.18 -28.35 7.36
C ALA A 456 12.47 -27.02 6.64
N ALA A 457 11.47 -26.42 5.99
CA ALA A 457 11.63 -25.18 5.25
C ALA A 457 11.99 -23.98 6.15
N TRP A 458 11.36 -23.84 7.32
CA TRP A 458 11.67 -22.71 8.21
C TRP A 458 12.88 -22.99 9.11
N LYS A 459 13.16 -24.23 9.54
CA LYS A 459 14.42 -24.59 10.20
C LYS A 459 15.63 -24.37 9.30
N LYS A 460 15.49 -24.65 7.99
CA LYS A 460 16.53 -24.32 7.01
C LYS A 460 16.78 -22.81 6.91
N LYS A 461 15.74 -21.98 7.06
CA LYS A 461 15.88 -20.51 7.14
C LYS A 461 16.53 -20.05 8.46
N GLU A 462 16.34 -20.76 9.55
CA GLU A 462 17.01 -20.50 10.84
C GLU A 462 18.51 -20.85 10.78
N SER A 463 18.85 -21.98 10.15
CA SER A 463 20.24 -22.46 10.00
C SER A 463 21.02 -21.75 8.90
N ALA A 464 20.33 -21.19 7.91
CA ALA A 464 20.94 -20.26 6.99
C ALA A 464 21.21 -18.98 7.79
N SER A 465 22.45 -18.81 8.28
CA SER A 465 22.97 -17.50 8.68
C SER A 465 22.44 -16.48 7.67
N PRO A 466 21.88 -15.33 8.09
CA PRO A 466 21.30 -14.40 7.13
C PRO A 466 22.42 -14.08 6.15
N ALA A 467 22.35 -14.65 4.94
CA ALA A 467 23.03 -14.09 3.80
C ALA A 467 22.48 -12.68 3.81
N VAL A 468 23.33 -11.76 4.21
CA VAL A 468 22.93 -10.43 4.58
C VAL A 468 22.30 -9.89 3.31
N GLY A 469 20.97 -9.86 3.28
CA GLY A 469 20.19 -9.01 2.40
C GLY A 469 20.33 -7.58 2.91
N THR A 470 21.58 -7.19 3.22
CA THR A 470 21.95 -5.81 3.43
C THR A 470 21.50 -5.09 2.18
N LEU A 471 21.05 -3.88 2.39
CA LEU A 471 21.30 -2.80 1.45
C LEU A 471 22.78 -2.90 1.04
N SER A 472 23.10 -3.69 0.03
CA SER A 472 24.42 -3.66 -0.56
C SER A 472 24.46 -2.35 -1.31
N VAL A 473 25.13 -1.37 -0.69
CA VAL A 473 25.72 -0.27 -1.44
C VAL A 473 26.55 -0.95 -2.52
N PRO A 474 26.25 -0.74 -3.81
CA PRO A 474 27.06 -1.32 -4.86
C PRO A 474 28.51 -0.91 -4.59
N GLU A 475 29.43 -1.86 -4.55
CA GLU A 475 30.83 -1.50 -4.78
C GLU A 475 30.87 -0.77 -6.13
N PRO A 476 31.61 0.35 -6.25
CA PRO A 476 31.73 1.04 -7.51
C PRO A 476 32.13 0.03 -8.59
N ASP A 477 31.36 -0.05 -9.67
CA ASP A 477 31.71 -0.89 -10.82
C ASP A 477 33.14 -0.53 -11.24
N ALA A 478 34.08 -1.47 -11.07
CA ALA A 478 35.48 -1.27 -11.46
C ALA A 478 35.63 -1.07 -12.98
N GLU A 479 34.59 -1.39 -13.76
CA GLU A 479 34.48 -1.03 -15.19
C GLU A 479 34.03 0.43 -15.38
N ALA A 480 33.11 0.94 -14.55
CA ALA A 480 32.69 2.35 -14.61
C ALA A 480 33.80 3.32 -14.15
N ALA A 481 34.68 2.87 -13.23
CA ALA A 481 35.86 3.65 -12.85
C ALA A 481 36.88 3.77 -13.99
N LYS A 482 37.01 2.74 -14.84
CA LYS A 482 37.91 2.76 -16.01
C LYS A 482 37.36 3.59 -17.17
N ASP A 483 36.03 3.67 -17.31
CA ASP A 483 35.40 4.54 -18.30
C ASP A 483 35.50 6.02 -17.91
N VAL A 484 35.47 6.34 -16.60
CA VAL A 484 35.71 7.71 -16.11
C VAL A 484 37.19 8.09 -16.24
N GLU A 485 38.14 7.19 -15.98
CA GLU A 485 39.58 7.45 -16.21
C GLU A 485 39.91 7.68 -17.70
N ARG A 486 39.28 6.92 -18.61
CA ARG A 486 39.44 7.13 -20.06
C ARG A 486 38.86 8.46 -20.55
N ASP A 487 37.73 8.89 -20.01
CA ASP A 487 37.14 10.18 -20.39
C ASP A 487 37.96 11.36 -19.85
N THR A 488 38.64 11.23 -18.70
CA THR A 488 39.57 12.26 -18.21
C THR A 488 40.86 12.35 -19.02
N ASP A 489 41.39 11.22 -19.52
CA ASP A 489 42.58 11.22 -20.38
C ASP A 489 42.27 11.86 -21.74
N HIS A 490 41.08 11.62 -22.31
CA HIS A 490 40.66 12.24 -23.57
C HIS A 490 40.36 13.74 -23.46
N ILE A 491 39.98 14.24 -22.28
CA ILE A 491 39.80 15.68 -22.06
C ILE A 491 41.16 16.39 -21.89
N SER A 492 42.13 15.75 -21.21
CA SER A 492 43.47 16.35 -21.07
C SER A 492 44.25 16.41 -22.40
N GLU A 493 44.15 15.38 -23.26
CA GLU A 493 44.73 15.40 -24.60
C GLU A 493 44.05 16.40 -25.56
N ALA A 494 42.79 16.75 -25.32
CA ALA A 494 42.07 17.76 -26.10
C ALA A 494 42.43 19.20 -25.67
N GLU A 495 42.70 19.43 -24.39
CA GLU A 495 43.17 20.72 -23.88
C GLU A 495 44.63 21.01 -24.27
N GLU A 496 45.48 19.99 -24.34
CA GLU A 496 46.89 20.15 -24.75
C GLU A 496 47.05 20.38 -26.27
N ARG A 497 46.03 20.03 -27.08
CA ARG A 497 45.97 20.36 -28.52
C ARG A 497 45.31 21.71 -28.82
N ALA A 498 44.76 22.37 -27.81
CA ALA A 498 44.11 23.69 -27.92
C ALA A 498 44.98 24.85 -27.42
N GLN A 499 46.18 24.55 -26.89
CA GLN A 499 47.30 25.50 -26.71
C GLN A 499 48.29 25.35 -27.86
#